data_AF-A0A5E4LKX7-F1
#
_entry.id   AF-A0A5E4LKX7-F1
#
_cell.length_a   1.000
_cell.length_b   1.000
_cell.length_c   1.000
_cell.angle_alpha   90.00
_cell.angle_beta   90.00
_cell.angle_gamma   90.00
#
_symmetry.space_group_name_H-M   'P 1'
#
loop_
_entity.id
_entity.type
_entity.pdbx_description
1 polymer ?
#
loop_
_entity_poly.entity_id
_entity_poly.type
_entity_poly.pdbx_seq_one_letter_code
_entity_poly.pdbx_strand_id
1 'polypeptide(L)'
;MEGKGKGRRFLVIALAALFFTWLLASFSGCVGEKKEAGAQGIDAVDVKWSDASGYRKIPDERLELMLGPEKMGGGRAHNLSPSLFSALPAFPPDLHEIALLVNTNYFSERELAGLDASYWKQPEFYPGFWLSGVEAMGNPPGDRWGASGMRGYPAEHFVSARPGEAFTSANFFASSWLVVNRQAVSLEPRAAFEGGVRSGEDAARYFSLSIEPREFLLGASWPVFEESCAQKVVVRGNVAEDAPPGDYAIYFDLGQPSQEAVEKWDAEGRTYISSSSFASAPDRPYYVIHVSVRERAGSGGRT
;
A
#
# COMPACT_ATOMS: atom_id res chain seq x y z
N MET A 1 -7.62 5.50 67.64
CA MET A 1 -6.67 4.84 66.74
C MET A 1 -7.48 4.15 65.67
N GLU A 2 -7.62 4.75 64.49
CA GLU A 2 -7.90 4.01 63.26
C GLU A 2 -7.81 4.98 62.09
N GLY A 3 -6.90 4.66 61.16
CA GLY A 3 -6.70 5.41 59.95
C GLY A 3 -6.04 4.51 58.91
N LYS A 4 -6.43 4.76 57.66
CA LYS A 4 -5.87 4.30 56.37
C LYS A 4 -6.55 3.08 55.74
N GLY A 5 -7.09 3.32 54.54
CA GLY A 5 -7.56 2.25 53.65
C GLY A 5 -8.21 2.67 52.34
N LYS A 6 -7.90 3.83 51.74
CA LYS A 6 -8.32 4.16 50.35
C LYS A 6 -7.19 4.86 49.61
N GLY A 7 -6.48 4.09 48.78
CA GLY A 7 -5.40 4.64 47.96
C GLY A 7 -4.71 3.56 47.15
N ARG A 8 -5.40 2.97 46.16
CA ARG A 8 -4.75 2.14 45.13
C ARG A 8 -5.55 1.90 43.83
N ARG A 9 -6.64 2.63 43.58
CA ARG A 9 -7.44 2.50 42.34
C ARG A 9 -7.33 3.67 41.35
N PHE A 10 -6.57 4.71 41.66
CA PHE A 10 -6.41 5.88 40.77
C PHE A 10 -5.12 5.88 39.93
N LEU A 11 -4.18 4.95 40.14
CA LEU A 11 -2.88 4.98 39.47
C LEU A 11 -2.83 4.21 38.14
N VAL A 12 -3.77 3.30 37.89
CA VAL A 12 -3.78 2.48 36.66
C VAL A 12 -4.45 3.21 35.48
N ILE A 13 -5.35 4.15 35.75
CA ILE A 13 -6.07 4.91 34.70
C ILE A 13 -5.20 6.07 34.17
N ALA A 14 -4.31 6.64 35.00
CA ALA A 14 -3.44 7.74 34.59
C ALA A 14 -2.30 7.30 33.64
N LEU A 15 -1.81 6.05 33.75
CA LEU A 15 -0.77 5.51 32.86
C LEU A 15 -1.31 5.10 31.47
N ALA A 16 -2.56 4.67 31.38
CA ALA A 16 -3.20 4.36 30.10
C ALA A 16 -3.52 5.63 29.28
N ALA A 17 -3.84 6.75 29.95
CA ALA A 17 -4.10 8.03 29.28
C ALA A 17 -2.83 8.69 28.71
N LEU A 18 -1.66 8.49 29.34
CA LEU A 18 -0.37 9.02 28.87
C LEU A 18 0.21 8.23 27.68
N PHE A 19 -0.07 6.94 27.57
CA PHE A 19 0.35 6.14 26.41
C PHE A 19 -0.49 6.45 25.16
N PHE A 20 -1.78 6.79 25.34
CA PHE A 20 -2.67 7.13 24.23
C PHE A 20 -2.41 8.53 23.65
N THR A 21 -1.91 9.47 24.47
CA THR A 21 -1.53 10.82 24.00
C THR A 21 -0.20 10.83 23.25
N TRP A 22 0.73 9.91 23.53
CA TRP A 22 1.99 9.80 22.78
C TRP A 22 1.81 9.15 21.39
N LEU A 23 0.86 8.21 21.25
CA LEU A 23 0.54 7.58 19.96
C LEU A 23 -0.18 8.55 19.00
N LEU A 24 -1.02 9.44 19.51
CA LEU A 24 -1.69 10.47 18.70
C LEU A 24 -0.76 11.64 18.33
N ALA A 25 0.25 11.95 19.15
CA ALA A 25 1.26 12.95 18.82
C ALA A 25 2.22 12.52 17.69
N SER A 26 2.32 11.22 17.42
CA SER A 26 3.13 10.68 16.32
C SER A 26 2.44 10.76 14.95
N PHE A 27 1.16 11.17 14.89
CA PHE A 27 0.39 11.31 13.64
C PHE A 27 -0.20 12.72 13.41
N SER A 28 0.05 13.69 14.29
CA SER A 28 -0.53 15.05 14.20
C SER A 28 0.50 16.19 14.04
N GLY A 29 1.74 15.87 13.69
CA GLY A 29 2.81 16.86 13.51
C GLY A 29 3.03 17.28 12.06
N CYS A 30 2.07 17.95 11.41
CA CYS A 30 2.34 18.70 10.18
C CYS A 30 1.36 19.85 9.95
N VAL A 31 1.09 20.67 10.99
CA VAL A 31 0.61 22.04 10.80
C VAL A 31 1.33 22.92 11.82
N GLY A 32 2.40 23.59 11.40
CA GLY A 32 3.16 24.51 12.22
C GLY A 32 4.26 25.21 11.44
N GLU A 33 4.03 26.51 11.17
CA GLU A 33 4.97 27.59 10.85
C GLU A 33 6.21 27.30 9.99
N LYS A 34 6.23 27.92 8.81
CA LYS A 34 7.45 28.16 8.02
C LYS A 34 8.48 28.93 8.86
N LYS A 35 9.45 28.20 9.43
CA LYS A 35 10.79 28.73 9.68
C LYS A 35 11.72 28.17 8.62
N GLU A 36 12.31 29.07 7.85
CA GLU A 36 13.38 28.79 6.89
C GLU A 36 14.61 28.29 7.67
N ALA A 37 14.68 26.97 7.88
CA ALA A 37 15.91 26.28 8.16
C ALA A 37 16.37 25.66 6.84
N GLY A 38 17.54 26.08 6.34
CA GLY A 38 18.11 25.62 5.09
C GLY A 38 18.23 24.10 5.06
N ALA A 39 17.34 23.46 4.31
CA ALA A 39 17.50 22.07 3.93
C ALA A 39 18.71 21.99 2.99
N GLN A 40 19.79 21.38 3.46
CA GLN A 40 20.83 20.87 2.57
C GLN A 40 20.15 19.86 1.64
N GLY A 41 19.99 20.26 0.38
CA GLY A 41 19.41 19.42 -0.66
C GLY A 41 20.18 18.11 -0.73
N ILE A 42 19.45 17.00 -0.65
CA ILE A 42 19.97 15.71 -1.07
C ILE A 42 20.12 15.85 -2.60
N ASP A 43 21.36 16.00 -3.06
CA ASP A 43 21.67 16.10 -4.49
C ASP A 43 21.01 14.94 -5.25
N ALA A 44 20.45 15.27 -6.42
CA ALA A 44 19.84 14.32 -7.34
C ALA A 44 20.82 13.17 -7.60
N VAL A 45 20.40 11.95 -7.27
CA VAL A 45 21.24 10.75 -7.36
C VAL A 45 21.47 10.41 -8.83
N ASP A 46 22.73 10.31 -9.25
CA ASP A 46 23.11 9.69 -10.53
C ASP A 46 22.83 8.19 -10.44
N VAL A 47 21.60 7.81 -10.79
CA VAL A 47 21.14 6.43 -10.84
C VAL A 47 21.59 5.81 -12.16
N LYS A 48 22.43 4.77 -12.09
CA LYS A 48 22.83 3.99 -13.27
C LYS A 48 21.88 2.81 -13.47
N TRP A 49 21.52 2.55 -14.73
CA TRP A 49 20.76 1.38 -15.16
C TRP A 49 21.64 0.13 -15.03
N SER A 50 21.14 -0.93 -14.38
CA SER A 50 21.83 -2.24 -14.36
C SER A 50 21.25 -3.21 -15.40
N ASP A 51 22.10 -4.15 -15.80
CA ASP A 51 22.01 -5.01 -16.98
C ASP A 51 21.37 -6.39 -16.73
N ALA A 52 21.00 -6.73 -15.49
CA ALA A 52 20.40 -8.04 -15.16
C ALA A 52 18.95 -7.97 -14.63
N SER A 53 18.59 -6.97 -13.82
CA SER A 53 17.23 -6.82 -13.27
C SER A 53 16.40 -5.75 -14.01
N GLY A 54 17.05 -4.89 -14.81
CA GLY A 54 16.40 -3.81 -15.55
C GLY A 54 15.94 -2.63 -14.67
N TYR A 55 16.18 -2.67 -13.37
CA TYR A 55 15.82 -1.60 -12.44
C TYR A 55 17.00 -0.66 -12.13
N ARG A 56 16.63 0.54 -11.65
CA ARG A 56 17.53 1.52 -11.05
C ARG A 56 18.33 0.90 -9.90
N LYS A 57 19.66 1.03 -9.92
CA LYS A 57 20.53 0.52 -8.83
C LYS A 57 20.97 1.66 -7.89
N ILE A 58 20.90 1.43 -6.57
CA ILE A 58 21.49 2.31 -5.57
C ILE A 58 22.96 1.89 -5.36
N PRO A 59 23.94 2.81 -5.30
CA PRO A 59 25.31 2.45 -4.94
C PRO A 59 25.39 1.69 -3.62
N ASP A 60 26.15 0.59 -3.57
CA ASP A 60 26.17 -0.36 -2.44
C ASP A 60 26.45 0.32 -1.08
N GLU A 61 27.35 1.30 -1.01
CA GLU A 61 27.66 2.06 0.22
C GLU A 61 26.43 2.81 0.77
N ARG A 62 25.63 3.37 -0.13
CA ARG A 62 24.39 4.08 0.24
C ARG A 62 23.28 3.09 0.58
N LEU A 63 23.24 1.97 -0.13
CA LEU A 63 22.30 0.90 0.15
C LEU A 63 22.52 0.31 1.56
N GLU A 64 23.78 0.05 1.92
CA GLU A 64 24.16 -0.42 3.26
C GLU A 64 23.79 0.60 4.35
N LEU A 65 24.03 1.89 4.11
CA LEU A 65 23.63 2.96 5.04
C LEU A 65 22.10 3.00 5.25
N MET A 66 21.32 2.72 4.21
CA MET A 66 19.85 2.77 4.27
C MET A 66 19.21 1.49 4.83
N LEU A 67 19.77 0.32 4.52
CA LEU A 67 19.20 -0.97 4.89
C LEU A 67 19.77 -1.57 6.18
N GLY A 68 21.00 -1.23 6.53
CA GLY A 68 21.77 -1.92 7.56
C GLY A 68 22.43 -3.21 7.05
N PRO A 69 23.53 -3.67 7.69
CA PRO A 69 24.30 -4.82 7.24
C PRO A 69 23.50 -6.13 7.23
N GLU A 70 22.51 -6.28 8.11
CA GLU A 70 21.70 -7.49 8.24
C GLU A 70 20.80 -7.77 7.02
N LYS A 71 20.46 -6.73 6.23
CA LYS A 71 19.62 -6.85 5.03
C LYS A 71 20.43 -6.92 3.74
N MET A 72 21.76 -6.84 3.81
CA MET A 72 22.63 -6.96 2.64
C MET A 72 22.92 -8.44 2.26
N GLY A 73 22.63 -9.38 3.16
CA GLY A 73 23.02 -10.80 3.02
C GLY A 73 22.14 -11.68 2.11
N GLY A 74 21.23 -11.09 1.33
CA GLY A 74 20.37 -11.81 0.38
C GLY A 74 19.34 -12.79 0.96
N GLY A 75 19.26 -12.89 2.29
CA GLY A 75 18.30 -13.73 3.00
C GLY A 75 17.25 -12.94 3.78
N ARG A 76 16.35 -13.68 4.45
CA ARG A 76 15.40 -13.09 5.40
C ARG A 76 16.15 -12.62 6.65
N ALA A 77 16.10 -11.32 6.94
CA ALA A 77 16.82 -10.69 8.05
C ALA A 77 16.04 -10.73 9.39
N HIS A 78 15.38 -11.85 9.71
CA HIS A 78 14.63 -12.02 10.97
C HIS A 78 14.57 -13.49 11.42
N ASN A 79 14.12 -13.71 12.66
CA ASN A 79 14.06 -15.04 13.29
C ASN A 79 12.70 -15.74 13.19
N LEU A 80 11.79 -15.29 12.32
CA LEU A 80 10.51 -15.98 12.09
C LEU A 80 10.72 -17.40 11.53
N SER A 81 9.81 -18.32 11.88
CA SER A 81 9.88 -19.71 11.40
C SER A 81 9.82 -19.79 9.87
N PRO A 82 10.73 -20.54 9.21
CA PRO A 82 10.68 -20.75 7.76
C PRO A 82 9.34 -21.35 7.28
N SER A 83 8.65 -22.12 8.12
CA SER A 83 7.35 -22.72 7.78
C SER A 83 6.27 -21.69 7.46
N LEU A 84 6.36 -20.48 8.04
CA LEU A 84 5.43 -19.37 7.76
C LEU A 84 5.45 -18.95 6.29
N PHE A 85 6.55 -19.19 5.58
CA PHE A 85 6.76 -18.76 4.19
C PHE A 85 6.71 -19.92 3.20
N SER A 86 6.32 -21.11 3.65
CA SER A 86 6.41 -22.34 2.85
C SER A 86 5.55 -22.35 1.58
N ALA A 87 4.51 -21.52 1.51
CA ALA A 87 3.65 -21.37 0.35
C ALA A 87 4.01 -20.15 -0.53
N LEU A 88 5.05 -19.39 -0.18
CA LEU A 88 5.49 -18.23 -0.95
C LEU A 88 6.53 -18.64 -2.00
N PRO A 89 6.70 -17.84 -3.07
CA PRO A 89 7.84 -17.98 -3.97
C PRO A 89 9.18 -17.91 -3.24
N ALA A 90 10.22 -18.43 -3.88
CA ALA A 90 11.59 -18.29 -3.39
C ALA A 90 11.90 -16.82 -3.05
N PHE A 91 12.59 -16.61 -1.93
CA PHE A 91 12.96 -15.28 -1.47
C PHE A 91 13.94 -14.63 -2.45
N PRO A 92 13.62 -13.47 -3.06
CA PRO A 92 14.54 -12.81 -3.98
C PRO A 92 15.77 -12.28 -3.23
N PRO A 93 16.99 -12.48 -3.76
CA PRO A 93 18.23 -12.06 -3.09
C PRO A 93 18.36 -10.53 -2.97
N ASP A 94 17.69 -9.78 -3.84
CA ASP A 94 17.69 -8.32 -3.89
C ASP A 94 16.37 -7.71 -3.36
N LEU A 95 15.53 -8.50 -2.68
CA LEU A 95 14.21 -8.05 -2.21
C LEU A 95 14.28 -6.75 -1.41
N HIS A 96 15.24 -6.61 -0.51
CA HIS A 96 15.34 -5.44 0.36
C HIS A 96 15.67 -4.17 -0.42
N GLU A 97 16.52 -4.26 -1.44
CA GLU A 97 16.81 -3.14 -2.34
C GLU A 97 15.58 -2.74 -3.16
N ILE A 98 14.90 -3.73 -3.75
CA ILE A 98 13.68 -3.50 -4.54
C ILE A 98 12.57 -2.90 -3.68
N ALA A 99 12.34 -3.45 -2.48
CA ALA A 99 11.37 -2.91 -1.54
C ALA A 99 11.73 -1.47 -1.14
N LEU A 100 13.00 -1.17 -0.91
CA LEU A 100 13.45 0.19 -0.60
C LEU A 100 13.18 1.16 -1.75
N LEU A 101 13.50 0.78 -2.99
CA LEU A 101 13.28 1.61 -4.18
C LEU A 101 11.79 1.89 -4.40
N VAL A 102 10.91 0.91 -4.15
CA VAL A 102 9.46 1.11 -4.19
C VAL A 102 9.01 2.03 -3.03
N ASN A 103 9.48 1.78 -1.81
CA ASN A 103 9.19 2.58 -0.61
C ASN A 103 9.64 4.05 -0.71
N THR A 104 10.61 4.32 -1.56
CA THR A 104 11.16 5.67 -1.77
C THR A 104 10.71 6.28 -3.10
N ASN A 105 9.69 5.71 -3.76
CA ASN A 105 9.12 6.18 -5.03
C ASN A 105 10.15 6.32 -6.17
N TYR A 106 11.18 5.48 -6.20
CA TYR A 106 12.14 5.46 -7.30
C TYR A 106 11.67 4.66 -8.51
N PHE A 107 10.66 3.81 -8.35
CA PHE A 107 10.05 3.07 -9.45
C PHE A 107 9.04 3.94 -10.19
N SER A 108 9.13 3.94 -11.52
CA SER A 108 8.05 4.42 -12.39
C SER A 108 6.85 3.47 -12.32
N GLU A 109 5.73 3.97 -12.81
CA GLU A 109 4.46 3.29 -12.91
C GLU A 109 4.56 1.99 -13.72
N ARG A 110 5.34 2.05 -14.80
CA ARG A 110 5.59 0.90 -15.67
C ARG A 110 6.45 -0.15 -14.96
N GLU A 111 7.45 0.27 -14.19
CA GLU A 111 8.31 -0.63 -13.41
C GLU A 111 7.49 -1.32 -12.30
N LEU A 112 6.60 -0.60 -11.61
CA LEU A 112 5.70 -1.19 -10.61
C LEU A 112 4.74 -2.20 -11.24
N ALA A 113 4.11 -1.85 -12.37
CA ALA A 113 3.21 -2.76 -13.09
C ALA A 113 3.95 -4.02 -13.58
N GLY A 114 5.21 -3.87 -13.98
CA GLY A 114 6.09 -4.94 -14.44
C GLY A 114 6.74 -5.76 -13.32
N LEU A 115 6.58 -5.38 -12.05
CA LEU A 115 7.27 -6.05 -10.94
C LEU A 115 6.85 -7.52 -10.81
N ASP A 116 7.86 -8.40 -10.71
CA ASP A 116 7.68 -9.84 -10.63
C ASP A 116 7.00 -10.28 -9.33
N ALA A 117 6.22 -11.36 -9.40
CA ALA A 117 5.47 -11.90 -8.28
C ALA A 117 6.33 -12.35 -7.11
N SER A 118 7.58 -12.75 -7.37
CA SER A 118 8.51 -13.17 -6.33
C SER A 118 8.83 -12.05 -5.33
N TYR A 119 8.71 -10.77 -5.73
CA TYR A 119 8.93 -9.62 -4.85
C TYR A 119 7.70 -9.28 -4.02
N TRP A 120 6.61 -8.87 -4.68
CA TRP A 120 5.44 -8.35 -3.97
C TRP A 120 4.62 -9.41 -3.24
N LYS A 121 4.85 -10.71 -3.47
CA LYS A 121 4.28 -11.77 -2.63
C LYS A 121 4.99 -11.90 -1.27
N GLN A 122 6.17 -11.31 -1.09
CA GLN A 122 6.90 -11.39 0.17
C GLN A 122 6.33 -10.38 1.18
N PRO A 123 6.06 -10.77 2.42
CA PRO A 123 5.59 -9.83 3.43
C PRO A 123 6.63 -8.73 3.73
N GLU A 124 7.93 -9.01 3.58
CA GLU A 124 9.04 -8.05 3.72
C GLU A 124 9.00 -6.90 2.71
N PHE A 125 8.31 -7.08 1.58
CA PHE A 125 8.15 -6.04 0.58
C PHE A 125 7.32 -4.85 1.10
N TYR A 126 6.41 -5.11 2.04
CA TYR A 126 5.44 -4.12 2.50
C TYR A 126 5.96 -3.26 3.65
N PRO A 127 5.63 -1.95 3.67
CA PRO A 127 5.88 -1.09 4.81
C PRO A 127 5.31 -1.67 6.11
N GLY A 128 6.03 -1.46 7.21
CA GLY A 128 5.60 -1.89 8.53
C GLY A 128 5.85 -3.36 8.86
N PHE A 129 6.27 -4.20 7.90
CA PHE A 129 6.64 -5.59 8.21
C PHE A 129 7.73 -5.66 9.30
N TRP A 130 8.79 -4.88 9.16
CA TRP A 130 9.87 -4.83 10.15
C TRP A 130 9.46 -4.24 11.50
N LEU A 131 8.53 -3.28 11.47
CA LEU A 131 8.11 -2.55 12.68
C LEU A 131 7.08 -3.31 13.50
N SER A 132 6.14 -4.00 12.83
CA SER A 132 5.01 -4.68 13.49
C SER A 132 4.76 -6.09 12.98
N GLY A 133 5.07 -6.39 11.70
CA GLY A 133 4.88 -7.71 11.13
C GLY A 133 5.73 -8.79 11.81
N VAL A 134 7.03 -8.53 12.03
CA VAL A 134 7.93 -9.48 12.70
C VAL A 134 7.47 -9.78 14.12
N GLU A 135 7.09 -8.76 14.89
CA GLU A 135 6.59 -8.95 16.25
C GLU A 135 5.27 -9.74 16.26
N ALA A 136 4.30 -9.32 15.44
CA ALA A 136 2.98 -9.95 15.38
C ALA A 136 3.07 -11.42 14.95
N MET A 137 3.86 -11.72 13.92
CA MET A 137 4.00 -13.08 13.39
C MET A 137 4.89 -13.98 14.26
N GLY A 138 5.83 -13.40 15.01
CA GLY A 138 6.76 -14.14 15.88
C GLY A 138 6.15 -14.48 17.24
N ASN A 139 5.27 -13.62 17.76
CA ASN A 139 4.58 -13.79 19.03
C ASN A 139 3.07 -13.62 18.86
N PRO A 140 2.43 -14.50 18.06
CA PRO A 140 1.00 -14.39 17.81
C PRO A 140 0.18 -14.54 19.12
N PRO A 141 -0.87 -13.74 19.34
CA PRO A 141 -1.74 -13.91 20.50
C PRO A 141 -2.45 -15.26 20.43
N GLY A 142 -2.47 -16.01 21.54
CA GLY A 142 -3.11 -17.33 21.56
C GLY A 142 -4.63 -17.31 21.35
N ASP A 143 -5.29 -16.18 21.60
CA ASP A 143 -6.74 -16.02 21.60
C ASP A 143 -7.27 -14.96 20.61
N ARG A 144 -6.40 -14.25 19.88
CA ARG A 144 -6.78 -13.13 19.02
C ARG A 144 -6.07 -13.17 17.67
N TRP A 145 -6.85 -13.43 16.65
CA TRP A 145 -6.44 -13.41 15.24
C TRP A 145 -7.29 -12.39 14.49
N GLY A 146 -6.73 -11.76 13.47
CA GLY A 146 -7.51 -10.93 12.56
C GLY A 146 -8.47 -11.82 11.78
N ALA A 147 -9.78 -11.73 12.05
CA ALA A 147 -10.77 -12.39 11.20
C ALA A 147 -10.77 -11.79 9.78
N SER A 148 -10.34 -10.54 9.64
CA SER A 148 -10.12 -9.86 8.37
C SER A 148 -9.09 -8.75 8.58
N GLY A 149 -8.55 -8.25 7.48
CA GLY A 149 -7.58 -7.16 7.44
C GLY A 149 -6.82 -7.20 6.14
N MET A 150 -6.83 -6.11 5.40
CA MET A 150 -6.02 -5.97 4.20
C MET A 150 -5.32 -4.62 4.18
N ARG A 151 -4.36 -4.51 3.27
CA ARG A 151 -3.62 -3.28 2.97
C ARG A 151 -3.43 -3.19 1.46
N GLY A 152 -3.40 -1.96 0.94
CA GLY A 152 -2.95 -1.65 -0.41
C GLY A 152 -1.60 -0.93 -0.34
N TYR A 153 -0.69 -1.26 -1.24
CA TYR A 153 0.61 -0.59 -1.32
C TYR A 153 1.10 -0.49 -2.77
N PRO A 154 1.60 0.66 -3.25
CA PRO A 154 1.47 1.99 -2.64
C PRO A 154 0.00 2.42 -2.56
N ALA A 155 -0.42 2.97 -1.41
CA ALA A 155 -1.82 3.36 -1.20
C ALA A 155 -2.26 4.56 -2.07
N GLU A 156 -1.31 5.39 -2.47
CA GLU A 156 -1.55 6.56 -3.31
C GLU A 156 -0.58 6.55 -4.48
N HIS A 157 -1.04 7.08 -5.61
CA HIS A 157 -0.25 7.17 -6.81
C HIS A 157 -0.52 8.47 -7.54
N PHE A 158 0.52 9.09 -8.10
CA PHE A 158 0.43 10.41 -8.74
C PHE A 158 0.79 10.30 -10.21
N VAL A 159 -0.16 10.67 -11.06
CA VAL A 159 -0.04 10.63 -12.52
C VAL A 159 -0.19 12.04 -13.06
N SER A 160 0.62 12.42 -14.04
CA SER A 160 0.37 13.60 -14.86
C SER A 160 0.06 13.17 -16.29
N ALA A 161 -1.05 13.67 -16.83
CA ALA A 161 -1.51 13.31 -18.17
C ALA A 161 -2.14 14.54 -18.86
N ARG A 162 -2.27 14.48 -20.18
CA ARG A 162 -3.05 15.43 -20.98
C ARG A 162 -4.36 14.82 -21.47
N PRO A 163 -5.34 15.64 -21.90
CA PRO A 163 -6.55 15.13 -22.53
C PRO A 163 -6.25 14.24 -23.76
N GLY A 164 -6.77 13.02 -23.75
CA GLY A 164 -6.53 11.95 -24.72
C GLY A 164 -5.41 10.98 -24.37
N GLU A 165 -4.61 11.25 -23.33
CA GLU A 165 -3.49 10.37 -22.95
C GLU A 165 -3.92 9.19 -22.08
N ALA A 166 -3.21 8.08 -22.25
CA ALA A 166 -3.35 6.90 -21.40
C ALA A 166 -2.36 6.95 -20.24
N PHE A 167 -2.74 6.37 -19.11
CA PHE A 167 -1.86 6.16 -17.97
C PHE A 167 -1.98 4.73 -17.45
N THR A 168 -0.96 4.30 -16.70
CA THR A 168 -0.94 3.00 -16.02
C THR A 168 -0.59 3.23 -14.57
N SER A 169 -1.17 2.43 -13.69
CA SER A 169 -0.98 2.51 -12.25
C SER A 169 -1.04 1.11 -11.67
N ALA A 170 -0.19 0.79 -10.69
CA ALA A 170 -0.16 -0.53 -10.08
C ALA A 170 -0.21 -0.44 -8.55
N ASN A 171 -0.95 -1.35 -7.93
CA ASN A 171 -1.08 -1.50 -6.48
C ASN A 171 -1.00 -2.98 -6.11
N PHE A 172 -0.45 -3.26 -4.94
CA PHE A 172 -0.36 -4.59 -4.36
C PHE A 172 -1.28 -4.64 -3.14
N PHE A 173 -2.41 -5.34 -3.28
CA PHE A 173 -3.28 -5.67 -2.17
C PHE A 173 -2.71 -6.87 -1.43
N ALA A 174 -2.67 -6.82 -0.10
CA ALA A 174 -2.22 -7.94 0.71
C ALA A 174 -3.04 -8.10 1.98
N SER A 175 -3.19 -9.34 2.43
CA SER A 175 -3.70 -9.65 3.76
C SER A 175 -2.79 -9.06 4.83
N SER A 176 -3.40 -8.40 5.82
CA SER A 176 -2.73 -7.91 7.02
C SER A 176 -2.12 -9.06 7.82
N TRP A 177 -1.34 -8.74 8.85
CA TRP A 177 -0.71 -9.76 9.70
C TRP A 177 -1.78 -10.55 10.48
N LEU A 178 -1.53 -11.85 10.71
CA LEU A 178 -2.39 -12.70 11.55
C LEU A 178 -3.81 -12.90 11.02
N VAL A 179 -4.02 -12.79 9.71
CA VAL A 179 -5.33 -12.97 9.07
C VAL A 179 -5.55 -14.43 8.74
N VAL A 180 -6.62 -15.01 9.29
CA VAL A 180 -6.94 -16.44 9.15
C VAL A 180 -7.92 -16.76 8.03
N ASN A 181 -8.76 -15.79 7.65
CA ASN A 181 -9.77 -15.98 6.63
C ASN A 181 -9.27 -15.49 5.28
N ARG A 182 -9.82 -16.08 4.21
CA ARG A 182 -9.66 -15.55 2.87
C ARG A 182 -10.58 -14.36 2.69
N GLN A 183 -10.17 -13.37 1.91
CA GLN A 183 -10.90 -12.13 1.77
C GLN A 183 -11.25 -11.92 0.31
N ALA A 184 -12.56 -11.96 0.04
CA ALA A 184 -13.15 -11.71 -1.25
C ALA A 184 -13.19 -10.21 -1.50
N VAL A 185 -12.52 -9.75 -2.56
CA VAL A 185 -12.35 -8.34 -2.88
C VAL A 185 -12.88 -8.06 -4.29
N SER A 186 -13.68 -6.99 -4.41
CA SER A 186 -14.04 -6.37 -5.68
C SER A 186 -13.73 -4.89 -5.60
N LEU A 187 -13.20 -4.31 -6.68
CA LEU A 187 -12.85 -2.90 -6.74
C LEU A 187 -13.88 -2.12 -7.55
N GLU A 188 -14.41 -1.06 -6.93
CA GLU A 188 -15.36 -0.13 -7.53
C GLU A 188 -14.71 1.26 -7.64
N PRO A 189 -14.33 1.69 -8.86
CA PRO A 189 -13.71 2.99 -9.03
C PRO A 189 -14.74 4.12 -8.91
N ARG A 190 -14.35 5.20 -8.24
CA ARG A 190 -15.10 6.46 -8.16
C ARG A 190 -14.14 7.62 -8.39
N ALA A 191 -14.44 8.52 -9.32
CA ALA A 191 -13.61 9.68 -9.58
C ALA A 191 -14.22 10.97 -9.00
N ALA A 192 -13.38 11.87 -8.51
CA ALA A 192 -13.77 13.21 -8.07
C ALA A 192 -12.69 14.25 -8.40
N PHE A 193 -13.06 15.52 -8.40
CA PHE A 193 -12.12 16.64 -8.46
C PHE A 193 -11.50 16.91 -7.07
N GLU A 194 -10.18 17.10 -7.00
CA GLU A 194 -9.50 17.52 -5.77
C GLU A 194 -9.60 19.05 -5.62
N GLY A 195 -10.09 19.54 -4.48
CA GLY A 195 -10.14 20.99 -4.17
C GLY A 195 -11.53 21.63 -4.08
N GLY A 196 -12.61 20.87 -4.30
CA GLY A 196 -13.98 21.31 -4.03
C GLY A 196 -14.55 22.32 -5.06
N VAL A 197 -15.88 22.36 -5.17
CA VAL A 197 -16.68 23.31 -5.96
C VAL A 197 -16.92 22.98 -7.45
N ARG A 198 -16.69 21.74 -7.89
CA ARG A 198 -17.46 21.15 -9.01
C ARG A 198 -18.31 19.97 -8.55
N SER A 199 -19.04 20.17 -7.45
CA SER A 199 -20.06 19.23 -6.97
C SER A 199 -21.24 19.22 -7.95
N GLY A 200 -21.14 18.43 -9.01
CA GLY A 200 -22.21 18.30 -10.01
C GLY A 200 -21.80 17.64 -11.31
N GLU A 201 -20.50 17.67 -11.66
CA GLU A 201 -19.99 16.87 -12.78
C GLU A 201 -19.43 15.56 -12.25
N ASP A 202 -19.99 14.45 -12.74
CA ASP A 202 -19.45 13.12 -12.51
C ASP A 202 -18.08 13.02 -13.21
N ALA A 203 -17.01 13.25 -12.44
CA ALA A 203 -15.64 13.17 -12.95
C ALA A 203 -15.34 11.79 -13.54
N ALA A 204 -16.12 10.75 -13.22
CA ALA A 204 -15.98 9.43 -13.81
C ALA A 204 -16.15 9.47 -15.34
N ARG A 205 -16.91 10.42 -15.89
CA ARG A 205 -17.07 10.57 -17.35
C ARG A 205 -15.75 10.86 -18.08
N TYR A 206 -14.77 11.46 -17.39
CA TYR A 206 -13.49 11.85 -17.98
C TYR A 206 -12.45 10.72 -17.95
N PHE A 207 -12.75 9.59 -17.31
CA PHE A 207 -11.81 8.49 -17.14
C PHE A 207 -12.43 7.17 -17.58
N SER A 208 -11.85 6.57 -18.61
CA SER A 208 -12.11 5.17 -18.95
C SER A 208 -11.06 4.30 -18.26
N LEU A 209 -11.50 3.35 -17.43
CA LEU A 209 -10.61 2.53 -16.60
C LEU A 209 -10.76 1.03 -16.93
N SER A 210 -9.63 0.35 -17.08
CA SER A 210 -9.51 -1.11 -17.10
C SER A 210 -8.73 -1.54 -15.86
N ILE A 211 -9.30 -2.42 -15.05
CA ILE A 211 -8.74 -2.87 -13.76
C ILE A 211 -8.51 -4.38 -13.84
N GLU A 212 -7.28 -4.83 -13.59
CA GLU A 212 -6.89 -6.22 -13.73
C GLU A 212 -6.00 -6.70 -12.56
N PRO A 213 -6.45 -7.69 -11.76
CA PRO A 213 -7.82 -8.18 -11.67
C PRO A 213 -8.74 -7.15 -10.99
N ARG A 214 -10.00 -7.08 -11.41
CA ARG A 214 -11.03 -6.28 -10.72
C ARG A 214 -11.56 -6.98 -9.47
N GLU A 215 -11.63 -8.31 -9.53
CA GLU A 215 -12.11 -9.17 -8.45
C GLU A 215 -11.04 -10.21 -8.14
N PHE A 216 -10.73 -10.38 -6.87
CA PHE A 216 -9.68 -11.30 -6.43
C PHE A 216 -9.92 -11.79 -5.01
N LEU A 217 -9.27 -12.91 -4.68
CA LEU A 217 -9.29 -13.49 -3.35
C LEU A 217 -7.91 -13.35 -2.71
N LEU A 218 -7.85 -12.62 -1.60
CA LEU A 218 -6.66 -12.59 -0.76
C LEU A 218 -6.65 -13.83 0.14
N GLY A 219 -5.55 -14.55 0.12
CA GLY A 219 -5.30 -15.71 0.98
C GLY A 219 -5.04 -15.31 2.43
N ALA A 220 -5.07 -16.29 3.32
CA ALA A 220 -4.68 -16.10 4.71
C ALA A 220 -3.20 -15.73 4.84
N SER A 221 -2.86 -15.01 5.91
CA SER A 221 -1.47 -14.75 6.31
C SER A 221 -1.08 -15.51 7.58
N TRP A 222 -2.01 -16.24 8.19
CA TRP A 222 -1.78 -17.08 9.36
C TRP A 222 -2.57 -18.39 9.28
N PRO A 223 -2.00 -19.55 9.67
CA PRO A 223 -0.66 -19.75 10.24
C PRO A 223 0.49 -19.77 9.23
N VAL A 224 0.19 -19.63 7.94
CA VAL A 224 1.17 -19.55 6.86
C VAL A 224 0.75 -18.39 5.95
N PHE A 225 1.72 -17.70 5.36
CA PHE A 225 1.43 -16.79 4.25
C PHE A 225 1.06 -17.62 3.02
N GLU A 226 -0.23 -17.69 2.71
CA GLU A 226 -0.70 -18.36 1.50
C GLU A 226 -0.15 -17.68 0.24
N GLU A 227 0.02 -18.43 -0.85
CA GLU A 227 0.53 -17.87 -2.10
C GLU A 227 -0.32 -16.69 -2.62
N SER A 228 -1.63 -16.70 -2.33
CA SER A 228 -2.57 -15.65 -2.70
C SER A 228 -2.72 -14.56 -1.63
N CYS A 229 -1.90 -14.54 -0.56
CA CYS A 229 -1.98 -13.52 0.49
C CYS A 229 -1.65 -12.10 -0.02
N ALA A 230 -1.16 -11.98 -1.26
CA ALA A 230 -1.00 -10.73 -1.99
C ALA A 230 -1.52 -10.88 -3.43
N GLN A 231 -2.02 -9.78 -4.00
CA GLN A 231 -2.47 -9.67 -5.39
C GLN A 231 -2.03 -8.33 -5.98
N LYS A 232 -1.47 -8.37 -7.19
CA LYS A 232 -1.15 -7.17 -7.96
C LYS A 232 -2.36 -6.76 -8.78
N VAL A 233 -2.80 -5.52 -8.59
CA VAL A 233 -3.85 -4.86 -9.37
C VAL A 233 -3.20 -3.81 -10.27
N VAL A 234 -3.43 -3.94 -11.58
CA VAL A 234 -3.00 -2.98 -12.59
C VAL A 234 -4.23 -2.24 -13.09
N VAL A 235 -4.18 -0.91 -13.00
CA VAL A 235 -5.19 0.00 -13.54
C VAL A 235 -4.60 0.66 -14.77
N ARG A 236 -5.29 0.53 -15.89
CA ARG A 236 -5.00 1.23 -17.15
C ARG A 236 -6.11 2.24 -17.38
N GLY A 237 -5.77 3.51 -17.42
CA GLY A 237 -6.71 4.59 -17.60
C GLY A 237 -6.50 5.34 -18.91
N ASN A 238 -7.56 5.93 -19.42
CA ASN A 238 -7.51 6.91 -20.50
C ASN A 238 -8.24 8.18 -20.05
N VAL A 239 -7.60 9.33 -20.24
CA VAL A 239 -8.18 10.65 -19.98
C VAL A 239 -8.94 11.09 -21.22
N ALA A 240 -10.23 11.41 -21.08
CA ALA A 240 -11.06 11.88 -22.18
C ALA A 240 -10.48 13.13 -22.86
N GLU A 241 -10.72 13.30 -24.17
CA GLU A 241 -10.19 14.44 -24.93
C GLU A 241 -10.74 15.79 -24.48
N ASP A 242 -11.94 15.80 -23.91
CA ASP A 242 -12.64 16.97 -23.39
C ASP A 242 -12.46 17.16 -21.87
N ALA A 243 -11.60 16.35 -21.22
CA ALA A 243 -11.29 16.50 -19.81
C ALA A 243 -10.69 17.89 -19.53
N PRO A 244 -11.31 18.72 -18.66
CA PRO A 244 -10.75 20.02 -18.33
C PRO A 244 -9.44 19.86 -17.54
N PRO A 245 -8.50 20.81 -17.67
CA PRO A 245 -7.32 20.83 -16.81
C PRO A 245 -7.72 20.91 -15.33
N GLY A 246 -6.99 20.20 -14.48
CA GLY A 246 -7.26 20.13 -13.05
C GLY A 246 -6.67 18.90 -12.39
N ASP A 247 -6.79 18.86 -11.07
CA ASP A 247 -6.38 17.72 -10.26
C ASP A 247 -7.61 16.86 -9.90
N TYR A 248 -7.48 15.56 -10.14
CA TYR A 248 -8.52 14.57 -9.96
C TYR A 248 -8.02 13.46 -9.04
N ALA A 249 -8.93 12.82 -8.32
CA ALA A 249 -8.66 11.61 -7.56
C ALA A 249 -9.61 10.50 -8.02
N ILE A 250 -9.04 9.34 -8.32
CA ILE A 250 -9.75 8.09 -8.58
C ILE A 250 -9.59 7.22 -7.34
N TYR A 251 -10.68 7.08 -6.61
CA TYR A 251 -10.82 6.24 -5.42
C TYR A 251 -11.22 4.83 -5.83
N PHE A 252 -10.67 3.82 -5.15
CA PHE A 252 -11.11 2.43 -5.30
C PHE A 252 -11.78 1.98 -4.01
N ASP A 253 -13.10 1.97 -4.05
CA ASP A 253 -13.94 1.48 -2.95
C ASP A 253 -14.05 -0.05 -3.03
N LEU A 254 -14.27 -0.71 -1.88
CA LEU A 254 -14.44 -2.16 -1.83
C LEU A 254 -15.90 -2.52 -2.06
N GLY A 255 -16.16 -3.24 -3.15
CA GLY A 255 -17.46 -3.78 -3.52
C GLY A 255 -17.67 -5.24 -3.10
N GLN A 256 -18.86 -5.76 -3.39
CA GLN A 256 -19.13 -7.19 -3.34
C GLN A 256 -18.67 -7.84 -4.66
N PRO A 257 -17.94 -8.97 -4.62
CA PRO A 257 -17.61 -9.70 -5.84
C PRO A 257 -18.85 -10.23 -6.56
N SER A 258 -18.70 -10.44 -7.86
CA SER A 258 -19.70 -11.10 -8.69
C SER A 258 -20.00 -12.51 -8.20
N GLN A 259 -21.23 -12.97 -8.46
CA GLN A 259 -21.64 -14.34 -8.15
C GLN A 259 -20.74 -15.37 -8.86
N GLU A 260 -20.31 -15.08 -10.09
CA GLU A 260 -19.40 -15.94 -10.87
C GLU A 260 -18.04 -16.11 -10.17
N ALA A 261 -17.47 -15.02 -9.64
CA ALA A 261 -16.21 -15.08 -8.90
C ALA A 261 -16.35 -15.90 -7.60
N VAL A 262 -17.47 -15.71 -6.88
CA VAL A 262 -17.77 -16.48 -5.66
C VAL A 262 -17.91 -17.97 -5.97
N GLU A 263 -18.72 -18.34 -6.97
CA GLU A 263 -18.92 -19.73 -7.37
C GLU A 263 -17.62 -20.39 -7.82
N LYS A 264 -16.75 -19.64 -8.51
CA LYS A 264 -15.41 -20.11 -8.87
C LYS A 264 -14.56 -20.42 -7.64
N TRP A 265 -14.50 -19.52 -6.66
CA TRP A 265 -13.69 -19.74 -5.45
C TRP A 265 -14.24 -20.89 -4.60
N ASP A 266 -15.57 -21.02 -4.52
CA ASP A 266 -16.22 -22.15 -3.84
C ASP A 266 -15.89 -23.48 -4.52
N ALA A 267 -15.93 -23.54 -5.86
CA ALA A 267 -15.58 -24.73 -6.64
C ALA A 267 -14.10 -25.14 -6.48
N GLU A 268 -13.21 -24.17 -6.24
CA GLU A 268 -11.80 -24.41 -5.91
C GLU A 268 -11.60 -24.88 -4.44
N GLY A 269 -12.69 -25.10 -3.69
CA GLY A 269 -12.66 -25.59 -2.31
C GLY A 269 -12.17 -24.54 -1.31
N ARG A 270 -12.23 -23.25 -1.66
CA ARG A 270 -11.73 -22.17 -0.82
C ARG A 270 -12.75 -21.82 0.26
N THR A 271 -12.62 -22.46 1.41
CA THR A 271 -13.47 -22.19 2.58
C THR A 271 -13.03 -20.93 3.34
N TYR A 272 -13.92 -20.40 4.20
CA TYR A 272 -13.70 -19.23 5.08
C TYR A 272 -13.43 -17.92 4.33
N ILE A 273 -14.37 -17.55 3.46
CA ILE A 273 -14.34 -16.27 2.73
C ILE A 273 -15.12 -15.23 3.52
N SER A 274 -14.45 -14.16 3.96
CA SER A 274 -15.11 -12.93 4.42
C SER A 274 -15.22 -11.95 3.26
N SER A 275 -16.40 -11.36 3.03
CA SER A 275 -16.51 -10.20 2.15
C SER A 275 -15.78 -9.02 2.79
N SER A 276 -14.92 -8.34 2.03
CA SER A 276 -14.04 -7.29 2.55
C SER A 276 -14.73 -5.96 2.89
N SER A 277 -16.00 -5.95 3.27
CA SER A 277 -16.73 -4.73 3.62
C SER A 277 -16.23 -4.04 4.90
N PHE A 278 -15.19 -4.56 5.54
CA PHE A 278 -14.55 -3.94 6.70
C PHE A 278 -13.46 -2.96 6.25
N ALA A 279 -13.83 -1.68 6.10
CA ALA A 279 -12.88 -0.59 5.92
C ALA A 279 -12.24 -0.26 7.28
N SER A 280 -10.90 -0.31 7.38
CA SER A 280 -10.16 0.01 8.61
C SER A 280 -10.24 1.48 9.05
N ALA A 281 -10.87 2.33 8.24
CA ALA A 281 -11.48 3.59 8.63
C ALA A 281 -12.53 3.92 7.56
N PRO A 282 -13.75 4.35 7.91
CA PRO A 282 -14.81 4.62 6.93
C PRO A 282 -14.41 5.63 5.84
N ASP A 283 -13.36 6.42 6.07
CA ASP A 283 -13.00 7.58 5.25
C ASP A 283 -11.70 7.42 4.45
N ARG A 284 -11.01 6.26 4.52
CA ARG A 284 -9.77 6.05 3.74
C ARG A 284 -9.90 4.96 2.68
N PRO A 285 -9.82 5.31 1.39
CA PRO A 285 -9.72 4.33 0.31
C PRO A 285 -8.45 3.49 0.46
N TYR A 286 -8.50 2.22 0.03
CA TYR A 286 -7.31 1.34 0.06
C TYR A 286 -6.30 1.68 -1.03
N TYR A 287 -6.76 2.38 -2.07
CA TYR A 287 -5.96 2.80 -3.20
C TYR A 287 -6.56 4.06 -3.83
N VAL A 288 -5.71 5.05 -4.11
CA VAL A 288 -6.06 6.30 -4.81
C VAL A 288 -5.08 6.56 -5.93
N ILE A 289 -5.60 6.99 -7.07
CA ILE A 289 -4.80 7.55 -8.17
C ILE A 289 -5.15 9.02 -8.30
N HIS A 290 -4.19 9.88 -7.98
CA HIS A 290 -4.22 11.31 -8.24
C HIS A 290 -3.80 11.54 -9.70
N VAL A 291 -4.68 12.15 -10.49
CA VAL A 291 -4.43 12.46 -11.90
C VAL A 291 -4.43 13.97 -12.07
N SER A 292 -3.27 14.54 -12.40
CA SER A 292 -3.13 15.94 -12.75
C SER A 292 -3.24 16.11 -14.26
N VAL A 293 -4.41 16.55 -14.73
CA VAL A 293 -4.68 16.83 -16.14
C VAL A 293 -4.13 18.20 -16.49
N ARG A 294 -3.13 18.23 -17.37
CA ARG A 294 -2.48 19.47 -17.83
C ARG A 294 -3.05 19.92 -19.17
N GLU A 295 -2.99 21.22 -19.44
CA GLU A 295 -3.34 21.76 -20.75
C GLU A 295 -2.56 21.06 -21.87
N ARG A 296 -3.21 20.83 -23.02
CA ARG A 296 -2.46 20.51 -24.24
C ARG A 296 -1.50 21.67 -24.46
N ALA A 297 -0.21 21.37 -24.64
CA ALA A 297 0.75 22.38 -25.07
C ALA A 297 0.15 23.05 -26.31
N GLY A 298 -0.27 24.31 -26.17
CA GLY A 298 -0.96 25.02 -27.24
C GLY A 298 -0.12 24.84 -28.50
N SER A 299 -0.75 24.42 -29.60
CA SER A 299 -0.15 24.58 -30.92
C SER A 299 0.09 26.07 -31.05
N GLY A 300 1.29 26.52 -30.66
CA GLY A 300 1.71 27.89 -30.74
C GLY A 300 1.65 28.26 -32.20
N GLY A 301 0.49 28.76 -32.62
CA GLY A 301 0.31 29.40 -33.90
C GLY A 301 1.27 30.56 -33.88
N ARG A 302 2.44 30.37 -34.50
CA ARG A 302 3.18 31.47 -35.07
C ARG A 302 2.26 32.06 -36.13
N THR A 303 1.47 33.04 -35.71
CA THR A 303 0.91 34.06 -36.61
C THR A 303 2.05 34.88 -37.17
#